data_AF-A0A0F0GXJ3-F1
#
_entry.id   AF-A0A0F0GXJ3-F1
#
_cell.length_a   1.000
_cell.length_b   1.000
_cell.length_c   1.000
_cell.angle_alpha   90.00
_cell.angle_beta   90.00
_cell.angle_gamma   90.00
#
_symmetry.space_group_name_H-M   'P 1'
#
loop_
_entity.id
_entity.type
_entity.pdbx_description
1 polymer ?
#
loop_
_entity_poly.entity_id
_entity_poly.type
_entity_poly.pdbx_seq_one_letter_code
_entity_poly.pdbx_strand_id
1 'polypeptide(L)'
;MAAAGEVLLLQLQDLTQLPGSPPSPGPGSPPGWHCAAVARIPDLAGELVRAAVLADRRAGASWAEVGAGLGISAEAARARFGRTRNAARSGRSRR
;
A
#
# COMPACT_ATOMS: atom_id res chain seq x y z
N MET A 1 -11.03 20.05 -0.14
CA MET A 1 -10.11 19.17 0.61
C MET A 1 -10.90 17.93 0.98
N ALA A 2 -10.90 16.90 0.15
CA ALA A 2 -11.46 15.62 0.55
C ALA A 2 -10.66 15.14 1.77
N ALA A 3 -11.33 14.90 2.90
CA ALA A 3 -10.68 14.33 4.07
C ALA A 3 -9.96 13.07 3.62
N ALA A 4 -8.72 12.85 4.05
CA ALA A 4 -7.92 11.69 3.63
C ALA A 4 -8.67 10.34 3.75
N GLY A 5 -9.70 10.27 4.61
CA GLY A 5 -10.64 9.15 4.71
C GLY A 5 -11.52 8.91 3.46
N GLU A 6 -11.97 9.93 2.74
CA GLU A 6 -12.73 9.75 1.49
C GLU A 6 -11.83 9.22 0.36
N VAL A 7 -10.59 9.70 0.30
CA VAL A 7 -9.58 9.18 -0.64
C VAL A 7 -9.26 7.72 -0.30
N LEU A 8 -9.17 7.37 0.98
CA LEU A 8 -8.97 5.99 1.42
C LEU A 8 -10.17 5.09 1.08
N LEU A 9 -11.41 5.58 1.25
CA LEU A 9 -12.61 4.83 0.90
C LEU A 9 -12.74 4.60 -0.61
N LEU A 10 -12.45 5.63 -1.42
CA LEU A 10 -12.42 5.49 -2.88
C LEU A 10 -11.32 4.53 -3.34
N GLN A 11 -10.12 4.61 -2.73
CA GLN A 11 -9.03 3.67 -3.01
C GLN A 11 -9.38 2.23 -2.60
N LEU A 12 -10.04 2.04 -1.45
CA LEU A 12 -10.52 0.73 -1.02
C LEU A 12 -11.59 0.18 -1.97
N GLN A 13 -12.52 1.02 -2.43
CA GLN A 13 -13.51 0.64 -3.43
C GLN A 13 -12.83 0.25 -4.75
N ASP A 14 -11.86 1.02 -5.24
CA ASP A 14 -11.08 0.66 -6.44
C ASP A 14 -10.30 -0.65 -6.26
N LEU A 15 -9.72 -0.89 -5.08
CA LEU A 15 -9.03 -2.14 -4.78
C LEU A 15 -9.98 -3.35 -4.77
N THR A 16 -11.23 -3.18 -4.33
CA THR A 16 -12.24 -4.25 -4.45
C THR A 16 -12.63 -4.53 -5.90
N GLN A 17 -12.43 -3.57 -6.81
CA GLN A 17 -12.74 -3.67 -8.24
C GLN A 17 -11.54 -4.10 -9.11
N LEU A 18 -10.34 -4.31 -8.54
CA LEU A 18 -9.17 -4.76 -9.30
C LEU A 18 -9.43 -6.15 -9.95
N PRO A 19 -9.03 -6.36 -11.22
CA PRO A 19 -8.99 -7.68 -11.82
C PRO A 19 -7.98 -8.54 -11.06
N GLY A 20 -8.48 -9.49 -10.28
CA GLY A 20 -7.70 -10.23 -9.28
C GLY A 20 -8.36 -10.27 -7.89
N SER A 21 -9.42 -9.48 -7.66
CA SER A 21 -10.40 -9.79 -6.62
C SER A 21 -10.97 -11.19 -6.88
N PRO A 22 -10.97 -12.10 -5.89
CA PRO A 22 -11.67 -13.36 -6.08
C PRO A 22 -13.13 -13.02 -6.38
N PRO A 23 -13.74 -13.64 -7.42
CA PRO A 23 -15.16 -13.42 -7.69
C PRO A 23 -15.95 -13.66 -6.41
N SER A 24 -16.96 -12.81 -6.16
CA SER A 24 -17.89 -12.95 -5.04
C SER A 24 -18.33 -14.42 -4.92
N PRO A 25 -18.39 -15.01 -3.71
CA PRO A 25 -18.61 -16.44 -3.59
C PRO A 25 -20.01 -16.74 -4.11
N GLY A 26 -20.07 -17.41 -5.24
CA GLY A 26 -21.31 -17.94 -5.77
C GLY A 26 -21.68 -19.21 -5.00
N PRO A 27 -22.95 -19.67 -5.11
CA PRO A 27 -23.30 -21.01 -4.70
C PRO A 27 -22.38 -22.01 -5.44
N GLY A 28 -21.47 -22.66 -4.70
CA GLY A 28 -20.44 -23.57 -5.25
C GLY A 28 -18.98 -23.19 -4.98
N SER A 29 -18.69 -22.12 -4.24
CA SER A 29 -17.30 -21.81 -3.87
C SER A 29 -16.64 -22.92 -3.03
N PRO A 30 -15.38 -23.28 -3.30
CA PRO A 30 -14.69 -24.33 -2.58
C PRO A 30 -14.53 -23.97 -1.09
N PRO A 31 -14.51 -24.97 -0.19
CA PRO A 31 -14.16 -24.78 1.21
C PRO A 31 -12.84 -24.01 1.34
N GLY A 32 -12.79 -23.04 2.27
CA GLY A 32 -11.60 -22.21 2.48
C GLY A 32 -11.52 -20.94 1.61
N TRP A 33 -12.48 -20.68 0.71
CA TRP A 33 -12.53 -19.44 -0.08
C TRP A 33 -12.46 -18.18 0.80
N HIS A 34 -13.25 -18.13 1.87
CA HIS A 34 -13.24 -16.99 2.81
C HIS A 34 -11.88 -16.82 3.50
N CYS A 35 -11.25 -17.93 3.90
CA CYS A 35 -9.92 -17.91 4.52
C CYS A 35 -8.86 -17.41 3.55
N ALA A 36 -8.90 -17.86 2.28
CA ALA A 36 -7.98 -17.41 1.24
C ALA A 36 -8.16 -15.92 0.91
N ALA A 37 -9.41 -15.42 0.90
CA ALA A 37 -9.68 -14.00 0.71
C ALA A 37 -9.10 -13.16 1.86
N VAL A 38 -9.32 -13.57 3.12
CA VAL A 38 -8.77 -12.87 4.29
C VAL A 38 -7.24 -12.94 4.34
N ALA A 39 -6.64 -14.06 3.92
CA ALA A 39 -5.19 -14.23 3.90
C ALA A 39 -4.46 -13.22 3.00
N ARG A 40 -5.15 -12.62 2.02
CA ARG A 40 -4.59 -11.59 1.14
C ARG A 40 -4.66 -10.17 1.70
N ILE A 41 -5.47 -9.95 2.75
CA ILE A 41 -5.66 -8.62 3.35
C ILE A 41 -4.34 -8.02 3.88
N PRO A 42 -3.45 -8.76 4.57
CA PRO A 42 -2.19 -8.20 5.04
C PRO A 42 -1.29 -7.65 3.92
N ASP A 43 -1.24 -8.34 2.78
CA ASP A 43 -0.46 -7.89 1.62
C ASP A 43 -1.03 -6.60 1.02
N LEU A 44 -2.36 -6.56 0.85
CA LEU A 44 -3.07 -5.36 0.37
C LEU A 44 -2.91 -4.18 1.33
N ALA A 45 -3.01 -4.42 2.64
CA ALA A 45 -2.75 -3.39 3.65
C ALA A 45 -1.31 -2.86 3.55
N GLY A 46 -0.33 -3.74 3.30
CA GLY A 46 1.06 -3.35 3.07
C GLY A 46 1.25 -2.49 1.80
N GLU A 47 0.51 -2.78 0.72
CA GLU A 47 0.49 -1.94 -0.48
C GLU A 47 -0.13 -0.56 -0.25
N LEU A 48 -1.26 -0.51 0.46
CA LEU A 48 -1.91 0.75 0.85
C LEU A 48 -1.00 1.63 1.71
N VAL A 49 -0.34 1.06 2.70
CA VAL A 49 0.63 1.78 3.53
C VAL A 49 1.77 2.34 2.68
N ARG A 50 2.29 1.57 1.71
CA ARG A 50 3.32 2.06 0.77
C ARG A 50 2.82 3.22 -0.08
N ALA A 51 1.58 3.16 -0.56
CA ALA A 51 0.99 4.24 -1.35
C ALA A 51 0.82 5.52 -0.52
N ALA A 52 0.33 5.41 0.72
CA ALA A 52 0.20 6.52 1.66
C ALA A 52 1.55 7.17 1.97
N VAL A 53 2.58 6.36 2.29
CA VAL A 53 3.94 6.85 2.53
C VAL A 53 4.49 7.60 1.31
N LEU A 54 4.24 7.11 0.08
CA LEU A 54 4.65 7.82 -1.13
C LEU A 54 3.92 9.16 -1.29
N ALA A 55 2.63 9.24 -0.93
CA ALA A 55 1.87 10.48 -0.95
C ALA A 55 2.42 11.49 0.07
N ASP A 56 2.68 11.07 1.31
CA ASP A 56 3.27 11.92 2.35
C ASP A 56 4.65 12.43 1.95
N ARG A 57 5.49 11.55 1.38
CA ARG A 57 6.81 11.92 0.87
C ARG A 57 6.75 12.87 -0.32
N ARG A 58 5.67 12.86 -1.13
CA ARG A 58 5.42 13.85 -2.20
C ARG A 58 4.91 15.17 -1.63
N ALA A 59 4.14 15.14 -0.56
CA ALA A 59 3.69 16.33 0.18
C ALA A 59 4.80 16.99 1.00
N GLY A 60 5.96 16.35 1.14
CA GLY A 60 7.15 16.89 1.79
C GLY A 60 7.36 16.40 3.22
N ALA A 61 6.50 15.54 3.75
CA ALA A 61 6.62 14.99 5.09
C ALA A 61 7.95 14.27 5.28
N SER A 62 8.66 14.55 6.37
CA SER A 62 9.90 13.92 6.77
C SER A 62 9.71 12.45 7.16
N TRP A 63 10.80 11.68 7.24
CA TRP A 63 10.73 10.29 7.72
C TRP A 63 10.31 10.19 9.19
N ALA A 64 10.51 11.25 9.99
CA ALA A 64 10.05 11.31 11.37
C ALA A 64 8.52 11.45 11.44
N GLU A 65 7.93 12.31 10.62
CA GLU A 65 6.47 12.49 10.54
C GLU A 65 5.80 11.22 10.00
N VAL A 66 6.37 10.62 8.94
CA VAL A 66 5.89 9.34 8.41
C VAL A 66 6.01 8.22 9.46
N GLY A 67 7.12 8.14 10.17
CA GLY A 67 7.33 7.16 11.24
C GLY A 67 6.31 7.33 12.37
N ALA A 68 6.07 8.56 12.81
CA ALA A 68 5.08 8.89 13.84
C ALA A 68 3.66 8.45 13.42
N GLY A 69 3.25 8.70 12.17
CA GLY A 69 1.96 8.25 11.65
C GLY A 69 1.81 6.72 11.57
N LEU A 70 2.92 5.99 11.48
CA LEU A 70 2.95 4.52 11.44
C LEU A 70 3.27 3.87 12.79
N GLY A 71 3.51 4.66 13.85
CA GLY A 71 3.91 4.15 15.16
C GLY A 71 5.30 3.49 15.18
N ILE A 72 6.21 3.87 14.28
CA ILE A 72 7.58 3.32 14.19
C ILE A 72 8.62 4.44 14.16
N SER A 73 9.89 4.11 14.42
CA SER A 73 10.97 5.11 14.33
C SER A 73 11.18 5.62 12.90
N ALA A 74 11.77 6.82 12.78
CA ALA A 74 12.11 7.43 11.50
C ALA A 74 13.06 6.54 10.67
N GLU A 75 14.03 5.91 11.33
CA GLU A 75 14.99 4.99 10.73
C GLU A 75 14.29 3.72 10.23
N ALA A 76 13.35 3.17 11.01
CA ALA A 76 12.57 2.01 10.61
C ALA A 76 11.68 2.34 9.39
N ALA A 77 11.04 3.51 9.38
CA ALA A 77 10.26 3.98 8.24
C ALA A 77 11.14 4.14 6.99
N ARG A 78 12.31 4.79 7.12
CA ARG A 78 13.27 4.96 6.02
C ARG A 78 13.81 3.63 5.50
N ALA A 79 14.15 2.68 6.37
CA ALA A 79 14.66 1.37 5.97
C ALA A 79 13.62 0.54 5.20
N ARG A 80 12.35 0.63 5.61
CA ARG A 80 11.23 -0.09 4.99
C ARG A 80 10.78 0.55 3.68
N PHE A 81 10.63 1.88 3.65
CA PHE A 81 9.96 2.59 2.55
C PHE A 81 10.87 3.50 1.73
N GLY A 82 12.12 3.74 2.15
CA GLY A 82 13.04 4.65 1.46
C GLY A 82 13.69 4.10 0.18
N ARG A 83 13.59 2.78 -0.08
CA ARG A 83 14.30 2.11 -1.19
C ARG A 83 13.62 2.24 -2.56
N THR A 84 12.36 2.67 -2.61
CA THR A 84 11.53 2.71 -3.83
C THR A 84 11.97 3.76 -4.86
N ARG A 85 12.93 4.65 -4.55
CA ARG A 85 13.37 5.71 -5.49
C ARG A 85 14.68 5.43 -6.23
N ASN A 86 15.42 4.35 -5.91
CA ASN A 86 16.78 4.17 -6.44
C ASN A 86 16.91 3.25 -7.67
N ALA A 87 15.86 2.51 -8.06
CA ALA A 87 15.93 1.65 -9.26
C ALA A 87 15.87 2.44 -10.58
N ALA A 88 15.30 3.67 -10.59
CA ALA A 88 15.16 4.47 -11.80
C ALA A 88 16.41 5.32 -12.17
N ARG A 89 17.48 5.28 -11.35
CA ARG A 89 18.67 6.12 -11.56
C ARG A 89 19.97 5.34 -11.78
N SER A 90 20.00 4.02 -11.59
CA SER A 90 21.19 3.19 -11.86
C SER A 90 21.31 2.65 -13.29
N GLY A 91 20.28 2.84 -14.14
CA GLY A 91 20.28 2.38 -15.54
C GLY A 91 20.89 3.34 -16.58
N ARG A 92 21.34 4.54 -16.19
CA ARG A 92 21.91 5.54 -17.13
C ARG A 92 23.42 5.77 -16.94
N SER A 93 24.16 4.69 -16.75
CA SER A 93 25.62 4.74 -16.77
C SER A 93 26.20 3.42 -17.27
N ARG A 94 26.17 3.23 -18.59
CA ARG A 94 27.15 2.45 -19.34
C ARG A 94 27.19 3.07 -20.74
N ARG A 95 28.12 4.00 -20.93
CA ARG A 95 28.69 4.34 -22.24
C ARG A 95 29.82 3.36 -22.51
#